data_AF-A0A662DSV1-F1
#
_entry.id   AF-A0A662DSV1-F1
#
_cell.length_a   1.000
_cell.length_b   1.000
_cell.length_c   1.000
_cell.angle_alpha   90.00
_cell.angle_beta   90.00
_cell.angle_gamma   90.00
#
_symmetry.space_group_name_H-M   'P 1'
#
loop_
_entity.id
_entity.type
_entity.pdbx_description
1 polymer ?
#
loop_
_entity_poly.entity_id
_entity_poly.type
_entity_poly.pdbx_seq_one_letter_code
_entity_poly.pdbx_strand_id
1 'polypeptide(L)'
;MDKYIVKEIETKLGYQFQDRELLKQAFTHRSCANMRKEALHNERLEFLGDSVLGFVIAEDLYLRFPDEAEGNLSKIKAYMVHSNVLAAITEGLALQRFLQVEEGEQKIRNNRKL
;
A
#
# COMPACT_ATOMS: atom_id res chain seq x y z
N MET A 1 -11.86 -7.74 -9.98
CA MET A 1 -12.47 -6.63 -9.21
C MET A 1 -13.53 -5.96 -10.07
N ASP A 2 -14.70 -5.66 -9.50
CA ASP A 2 -15.82 -5.02 -10.19
C ASP A 2 -15.53 -3.54 -10.54
N LYS A 3 -16.14 -3.01 -11.61
CA LYS A 3 -15.92 -1.64 -12.12
C LYS A 3 -16.31 -0.54 -11.12
N TYR A 4 -17.34 -0.76 -10.29
CA TYR A 4 -17.76 0.19 -9.27
C TYR A 4 -16.72 0.28 -8.14
N ILE A 5 -16.16 -0.87 -7.73
CA ILE A 5 -15.09 -0.93 -6.73
C ILE A 5 -13.85 -0.18 -7.22
N VAL A 6 -13.45 -0.39 -8.48
CA VAL A 6 -12.32 0.33 -9.09
C VAL A 6 -12.52 1.84 -9.01
N LYS A 7 -13.70 2.33 -9.43
CA LYS A 7 -14.02 3.76 -9.41
C LYS A 7 -14.00 4.34 -7.99
N GLU A 8 -14.47 3.57 -7.02
CA GLU A 8 -14.46 3.98 -5.61
C GLU A 8 -13.03 4.13 -5.07
N ILE A 9 -12.14 3.18 -5.39
CA ILE A 9 -10.73 3.28 -5.01
C ILE A 9 -10.06 4.47 -5.70
N GLU A 10 -10.26 4.65 -7.01
CA GLU A 10 -9.72 5.79 -7.77
C GLU A 10 -10.16 7.14 -7.18
N THR A 11 -11.42 7.22 -6.76
CA THR A 11 -11.98 8.42 -6.10
C THR A 11 -11.31 8.67 -4.75
N LYS A 12 -11.11 7.63 -3.94
CA LYS A 12 -10.44 7.73 -2.63
C LYS A 12 -8.97 8.11 -2.74
N LEU A 13 -8.28 7.62 -3.77
CA LEU A 13 -6.89 7.93 -4.04
C LEU A 13 -6.71 9.29 -4.75
N GLY A 14 -7.78 9.87 -5.29
CA GLY A 14 -7.68 11.05 -6.16
C GLY A 14 -6.90 10.80 -7.45
N TYR A 15 -6.80 9.54 -7.89
CA TYR A 15 -6.00 9.11 -9.03
C TYR A 15 -6.76 8.11 -9.89
N GLN A 16 -6.83 8.37 -11.20
CA GLN A 16 -7.40 7.43 -12.18
C GLN A 16 -6.27 6.62 -12.79
N PHE A 17 -6.37 5.29 -12.69
CA PHE A 17 -5.33 4.41 -13.21
C PHE A 17 -5.44 4.30 -14.73
N GLN A 18 -4.32 4.54 -15.42
CA GLN A 18 -4.22 4.28 -16.86
C GLN A 18 -4.38 2.78 -17.16
N ASP A 19 -3.76 1.94 -16.33
CA ASP A 19 -3.93 0.49 -16.35
C ASP A 19 -4.61 0.01 -15.06
N ARG A 20 -5.87 -0.42 -15.19
CA ARG A 20 -6.67 -0.94 -14.07
C ARG A 20 -6.27 -2.34 -13.64
N GLU A 21 -5.50 -3.08 -14.43
CA GLU A 21 -4.96 -4.37 -14.01
C GLU A 21 -3.89 -4.18 -12.93
N LEU A 22 -3.10 -3.11 -12.99
CA LEU A 22 -2.17 -2.75 -11.90
C LEU A 22 -2.91 -2.49 -10.59
N LEU A 23 -4.03 -1.78 -10.63
CA LEU A 23 -4.87 -1.57 -9.45
C LEU A 23 -5.39 -2.90 -8.90
N LYS A 24 -5.93 -3.76 -9.77
CA LYS A 24 -6.43 -5.08 -9.36
C LYS A 24 -5.32 -5.92 -8.72
N GLN A 25 -4.13 -5.94 -9.31
CA GLN A 25 -2.97 -6.64 -8.79
C GLN A 25 -2.55 -6.07 -7.42
N ALA A 26 -2.48 -4.75 -7.27
CA ALA A 26 -2.12 -4.09 -6.01
C ALA A 26 -3.06 -4.46 -4.85
N PHE A 27 -4.34 -4.68 -5.16
CA PHE A 27 -5.36 -5.10 -4.20
C PHE A 27 -5.58 -6.62 -4.11
N THR A 28 -4.70 -7.43 -4.70
CA THR A 28 -4.76 -8.90 -4.63
C THR A 28 -3.63 -9.42 -3.76
N HIS A 29 -3.98 -9.95 -2.58
CA HIS A 29 -3.00 -10.54 -1.67
C HIS A 29 -2.52 -11.90 -2.18
N ARG A 30 -1.27 -12.27 -1.87
CA ARG A 30 -0.66 -13.57 -2.23
C ARG A 30 -1.53 -14.79 -1.89
N SER A 31 -2.28 -14.74 -0.79
CA SER A 31 -3.17 -15.85 -0.41
C SER A 31 -4.24 -16.07 -1.47
N CYS A 32 -4.90 -15.01 -1.95
CA CYS A 32 -5.93 -15.14 -2.98
C CYS A 32 -5.38 -15.66 -4.32
N ALA A 33 -4.13 -15.31 -4.66
CA ALA A 33 -3.48 -15.79 -5.87
C ALA A 33 -3.10 -17.28 -5.83
N ASN A 34 -2.80 -17.85 -4.67
CA ASN A 34 -2.48 -19.28 -4.58
C ASN A 34 -3.67 -20.18 -4.94
N MET A 35 -4.91 -19.75 -4.68
CA MET A 35 -6.12 -20.45 -5.14
C MET A 35 -6.34 -20.35 -6.65
N ARG A 36 -5.96 -19.22 -7.24
CA ARG A 36 -6.11 -18.94 -8.67
C ARG A 36 -4.72 -18.97 -9.28
N LYS A 37 -4.21 -20.16 -9.62
CA LYS A 37 -2.86 -20.48 -10.14
C LYS A 37 -2.22 -19.53 -11.18
N GLU A 38 -2.94 -18.51 -11.67
CA GLU A 38 -2.55 -17.55 -12.69
C GLU A 38 -2.77 -16.07 -12.27
N ALA A 39 -3.26 -15.79 -11.05
CA ALA A 39 -3.54 -14.42 -10.62
C ALA A 39 -2.26 -13.70 -10.15
N LEU A 40 -1.95 -12.57 -10.78
CA LEU A 40 -0.90 -11.67 -10.31
C LEU A 40 -1.29 -11.09 -8.94
N HIS A 41 -0.37 -11.14 -7.97
CA HIS A 41 -0.53 -10.58 -6.64
C HIS A 41 0.41 -9.38 -6.40
N ASN A 42 0.19 -8.73 -5.27
CA ASN A 42 0.79 -7.45 -4.93
C ASN A 42 2.27 -7.48 -4.53
N GLU A 43 2.87 -8.61 -4.09
CA GLU A 43 4.25 -8.63 -3.57
C GLU A 43 5.31 -7.95 -4.45
N ARG A 44 5.25 -8.11 -5.79
CA ARG A 44 6.20 -7.42 -6.69
C ARG A 44 5.95 -5.91 -6.75
N LEU A 45 4.68 -5.49 -6.68
CA LEU A 45 4.31 -4.07 -6.62
C LEU A 45 4.64 -3.47 -5.25
N GLU A 46 4.52 -4.24 -4.17
CA GLU A 46 4.93 -3.86 -2.82
C GLU A 46 6.43 -3.61 -2.76
N PHE A 47 7.24 -4.55 -3.28
CA PHE A 47 8.69 -4.39 -3.36
C PHE A 47 9.11 -3.12 -4.13
N LEU A 48 8.48 -2.86 -5.27
CA LEU A 48 8.73 -1.64 -6.05
C LEU A 48 8.24 -0.39 -5.28
N GLY A 49 7.05 -0.47 -4.70
CA GLY A 49 6.40 0.62 -3.99
C GLY A 49 7.17 1.08 -2.76
N ASP A 50 7.79 0.17 -2.01
CA ASP A 50 8.63 0.49 -0.85
C ASP A 50 9.85 1.32 -1.26
N SER A 51 10.51 0.94 -2.36
CA SER A 51 11.64 1.69 -2.92
C SER A 51 11.22 3.09 -3.39
N VAL A 52 10.08 3.20 -4.09
CA VAL A 52 9.54 4.48 -4.58
C VAL A 52 9.13 5.38 -3.41
N LEU A 53 8.40 4.86 -2.43
CA LEU A 53 7.98 5.61 -1.25
C LEU A 53 9.19 6.10 -0.45
N GLY A 54 10.17 5.21 -0.24
CA GLY A 54 11.40 5.54 0.47
C GLY A 54 12.25 6.60 -0.24
N PHE A 55 12.19 6.67 -1.57
CA PHE A 55 12.81 7.73 -2.36
C PHE A 55 12.07 9.06 -2.21
N VAL A 56 10.76 9.09 -2.43
CA VAL A 56 9.94 10.31 -2.36
C VAL A 56 10.04 10.96 -0.98
N ILE A 57 10.01 10.17 0.09
CA ILE A 57 10.18 10.69 1.45
C ILE A 57 11.60 11.20 1.69
N ALA A 58 12.62 10.51 1.18
CA ALA A 58 14.00 11.00 1.31
C ALA A 58 14.19 12.35 0.58
N GLU A 59 13.64 12.49 -0.63
CA GLU A 59 13.68 13.74 -1.40
C GLU A 59 12.95 14.88 -0.66
N ASP A 60 11.72 14.64 -0.18
CA ASP A 60 10.97 15.65 0.57
C ASP A 60 11.71 16.10 1.85
N LEU A 61 12.26 15.15 2.61
CA LEU A 61 13.03 15.46 3.82
C LEU A 61 14.32 16.23 3.51
N TYR A 62 15.03 15.85 2.45
CA TYR A 62 16.24 16.55 2.01
C TYR A 62 15.95 18.01 1.63
N LEU A 63 14.88 18.26 0.90
CA LEU A 63 14.49 19.61 0.47
C LEU A 63 13.91 20.44 1.62
N ARG A 64 13.15 19.82 2.52
CA ARG A 64 12.44 20.51 3.61
C ARG A 64 13.34 20.84 4.80
N PHE A 65 14.37 20.04 5.05
CA PHE A 65 15.27 20.18 6.20
C PHE A 65 16.74 20.21 5.76
N PRO A 66 17.19 21.27 5.06
CA PRO A 66 18.52 21.32 4.44
C PRO A 66 19.68 21.31 5.45
N ASP A 67 19.45 21.74 6.69
CA ASP A 67 20.47 21.82 7.75
C ASP A 67 20.45 20.63 8.72
N GLU A 68 19.54 19.68 8.53
CA GLU A 68 19.44 18.50 9.39
C GLU A 68 20.48 17.43 9.03
N ALA A 69 20.99 16.75 10.05
CA ALA A 69 21.96 15.68 9.86
C ALA A 69 21.31 14.44 9.22
N GLU A 70 22.05 13.74 8.36
CA GLU A 70 21.58 12.51 7.69
C GLU A 70 20.97 11.50 8.67
N GLY A 71 21.60 11.28 9.83
CA GLY A 71 21.09 10.34 10.82
C GLY A 71 19.72 10.70 11.39
N ASN A 72 19.37 11.99 11.46
CA ASN A 72 18.03 12.42 11.86
C ASN A 72 17.03 12.23 10.72
N LEU A 73 17.41 12.61 9.49
CA LEU A 73 16.59 12.40 8.29
C LEU A 73 16.25 10.91 8.10
N SER A 74 17.24 10.03 8.29
CA SER A 74 17.08 8.58 8.22
C SER A 74 16.12 8.03 9.29
N LYS A 75 16.14 8.56 10.52
CA LYS A 75 15.17 8.19 11.57
C LYS A 75 13.75 8.65 11.23
N ILE A 76 13.59 9.88 10.74
CA ILE A 76 12.29 10.42 10.34
C ILE A 76 11.73 9.60 9.17
N LYS A 77 12.54 9.35 8.15
CA LYS A 77 12.16 8.49 7.02
C LYS A 77 11.70 7.13 7.49
N ALA A 78 12.49 6.45 8.34
CA ALA A 78 12.16 5.12 8.86
C ALA A 78 10.82 5.11 9.62
N TYR A 79 10.52 6.17 10.38
CA TYR A 79 9.24 6.34 11.03
C TYR A 79 8.09 6.55 10.03
N MET A 80 8.28 7.40 9.02
CA MET A 80 7.22 7.72 8.05
C MET A 80 6.83 6.54 7.15
N VAL A 81 7.77 5.64 6.82
CA VAL A 81 7.50 4.41 6.06
C VAL A 81 7.10 3.23 6.95
N HIS A 82 7.00 3.43 8.26
CA HIS A 82 6.70 2.34 9.18
C HIS A 82 5.29 1.78 8.94
N SER A 83 5.14 0.46 9.02
CA SER A 83 3.89 -0.26 8.74
C SER A 83 2.68 0.32 9.49
N ASN A 84 2.81 0.64 10.77
CA ASN A 84 1.74 1.24 11.57
C ASN A 84 1.27 2.61 11.04
N VAL A 85 2.21 3.44 10.55
CA VAL A 85 1.88 4.75 9.96
C VAL A 85 1.14 4.56 8.64
N LEU A 86 1.64 3.67 7.79
CA LEU A 86 1.00 3.35 6.51
C LEU A 86 -0.37 2.67 6.69
N ALA A 87 -0.51 1.84 7.73
CA ALA A 87 -1.78 1.22 8.10
C ALA A 87 -2.81 2.27 8.51
N ALA A 88 -2.43 3.22 9.38
CA ALA A 88 -3.31 4.31 9.79
C ALA A 88 -3.77 5.17 8.60
N ILE A 89 -2.88 5.46 7.64
CA ILE A 89 -3.23 6.18 6.40
C ILE A 89 -4.23 5.36 5.57
N THR A 90 -3.94 4.07 5.38
CA THR A 90 -4.80 3.16 4.61
C THR A 90 -6.19 3.02 5.25
N GLU A 91 -6.26 3.00 6.58
CA GLU A 91 -7.50 3.00 7.36
C GLU A 91 -8.30 4.29 7.21
N GLY A 92 -7.64 5.45 7.26
CA GLY A 92 -8.27 6.75 7.01
C GLY A 92 -8.88 6.85 5.61
N LEU A 93 -8.24 6.22 4.62
CA LEU A 93 -8.78 6.12 3.25
C LEU A 93 -9.83 4.99 3.11
N ALA A 94 -9.96 4.13 4.12
CA ALA A 94 -10.79 2.94 4.14
C ALA A 94 -10.52 1.99 2.96
N LEU A 95 -9.25 1.84 2.56
CA LEU A 95 -8.84 1.02 1.42
C LEU A 95 -8.71 -0.47 1.76
N GLN A 96 -8.46 -0.79 3.02
CA GLN A 96 -8.24 -2.15 3.53
C GLN A 96 -9.40 -3.10 3.21
N ARG A 97 -10.62 -2.60 3.03
CA ARG A 97 -11.82 -3.37 2.70
C ARG A 97 -11.84 -3.92 1.27
N PHE A 98 -11.03 -3.33 0.37
CA PHE A 98 -10.97 -3.74 -1.03
C PHE A 98 -9.91 -4.80 -1.30
N LEU A 99 -9.05 -5.11 -0.32
CA LEU A 99 -8.03 -6.14 -0.46
C LEU A 99 -8.68 -7.52 -0.58
N GLN A 100 -8.35 -8.22 -1.65
CA GLN A 100 -8.80 -9.59 -1.89
C GLN A 100 -7.88 -10.55 -1.15
N VAL A 101 -8.42 -11.23 -0.14
CA VAL A 101 -7.77 -12.27 0.65
C VAL A 101 -8.63 -13.54 0.62
N GLU A 102 -8.05 -14.71 0.91
CA GLU A 102 -8.84 -15.92 1.14
C GLU A 102 -9.75 -15.79 2.37
N GLU A 103 -10.91 -16.47 2.35
CA GLU A 103 -11.90 -16.43 3.45
C GLU A 103 -11.31 -16.86 4.81
N GLY A 104 -10.33 -17.77 4.82
CA GLY A 104 -9.63 -18.20 6.03
C GLY A 104 -8.72 -17.12 6.63
N GLU A 105 -8.05 -16.34 5.78
CA GLU A 105 -7.17 -15.21 6.18
C GLU A 105 -7.99 -13.97 6.61
N GLN A 106 -9.18 -13.78 6.04
CA GLN A 106 -10.06 -12.67 6.40
C GLN A 106 -10.48 -12.72 7.88
N LYS A 107 -10.66 -13.92 8.44
CA LYS A 107 -10.91 -14.13 9.88
C LYS A 107 -9.70 -13.84 10.75
N ILE A 108 -8.49 -14.16 10.29
CA ILE A 108 -7.25 -13.90 11.02
C ILE A 108 -6.94 -12.40 11.05
N ARG A 109 -7.11 -11.69 9.93
CA ARG A 109 -6.85 -10.25 9.85
C ARG A 109 -7.84 -9.41 10.66
N ASN A 110 -9.11 -9.82 10.72
CA ASN A 110 -10.10 -9.17 11.59
C ASN A 110 -9.80 -9.37 13.09
N ASN A 111 -9.09 -10.45 13.45
CA ASN A 111 -8.65 -10.73 14.83
C ASN A 111 -7.28 -10.12 15.16
N ARG A 112 -6.45 -9.80 14.16
CA ARG A 112 -5.18 -9.08 14.33
C ARG A 112 -5.40 -7.56 14.22
N LYS A 113 -6.33 -7.03 15.02
CA LYS A 113 -6.25 -5.62 15.41
C LYS A 113 -4.97 -5.48 16.25
N LEU A 114 -3.91 -4.99 15.63
CA LEU A 114 -2.69 -4.48 16.26
C LEU A 114 -2.34 -3.17 15.59
#